data_AF-A0A924GJL0-F1
#
_entry.id   AF-A0A924GJL0-F1
#
_cell.length_a   1.000
_cell.length_b   1.000
_cell.length_c   1.000
_cell.angle_alpha   90.00
_cell.angle_beta   90.00
_cell.angle_gamma   90.00
#
_symmetry.space_group_name_H-M   'P 1'
#
loop_
_entity.id
_entity.type
_entity.pdbx_description
1 polymer ?
#
loop_
_entity_poly.entity_id
_entity_poly.type
_entity_poly.pdbx_seq_one_letter_code
_entity_poly.pdbx_strand_id
1 'polypeptide(L)'
;MVQRDPIRDIRVSTNWQFFPGIAAIRSSSTVTNEGRTPVTLEYLSSFAFNGLAEFADVDRAAAVTVAIPNNTFFGEFQWVEHTLPNLGIIDVGFSPHGEHSTKKRVVVTNIGSNPTAEYLPMGALTDANHGLTWAWQIEHNGSWHWELGDHLTGIYVTAGGPTDQEHQWRKLLLAGDSFESVPVVVVAVVGGLAETFKPLTAYRRRIRRANSDNIELPVVFNDFMNSLMAEPTEAKLQPVISAAAAVGCEYFCVDAGWYSDEPGWWKTVGEWVESSARFPHGFVTVFDAIRAAGMVPGLWIEPEVVGIDSPIARDLPHSAFFERNGERVNAAGR
;
A
#
# COMPACT_ATOMS: atom_id res chain seq x y z
N MET A 1 22.67 11.34 -3.00
CA MET A 1 23.05 12.16 -4.18
C MET A 1 22.37 13.51 -4.07
N VAL A 2 23.06 14.62 -4.38
CA VAL A 2 22.45 15.96 -4.37
C VAL A 2 22.56 16.58 -5.76
N GLN A 3 21.45 17.10 -6.27
CA GLN A 3 21.32 17.81 -7.53
C GLN A 3 20.82 19.23 -7.27
N ARG A 4 21.20 20.17 -8.13
CA ARG A 4 20.82 21.59 -8.02
C ARG A 4 20.37 22.11 -9.38
N ASP A 5 19.22 22.77 -9.45
CA ASP A 5 18.82 23.60 -10.58
C ASP A 5 19.35 25.03 -10.33
N PRO A 6 20.38 25.49 -11.06
CA PRO A 6 20.95 26.82 -10.87
C PRO A 6 20.06 27.96 -11.38
N ILE A 7 18.98 27.66 -12.12
CA ILE A 7 18.07 28.67 -12.67
C ILE A 7 16.97 29.01 -11.66
N ARG A 8 16.44 27.99 -10.97
CA ARG A 8 15.32 28.13 -10.02
C ARG A 8 15.75 28.02 -8.55
N ASP A 9 17.04 27.81 -8.30
CA ASP A 9 17.59 27.55 -6.96
C ASP A 9 16.86 26.40 -6.24
N ILE A 10 16.60 25.31 -6.97
CA ILE A 10 16.00 24.09 -6.41
C ILE A 10 17.09 23.09 -6.07
N ARG A 11 17.02 22.51 -4.87
CA ARG A 11 17.89 21.41 -4.46
C ARG A 11 17.07 20.13 -4.35
N VAL A 12 17.53 19.06 -5.00
CA VAL A 12 16.98 17.70 -4.85
C VAL A 12 18.03 16.81 -4.19
N SER A 13 17.67 16.15 -3.10
CA SER A 13 18.51 15.18 -2.41
C SER A 13 17.86 13.80 -2.51
N THR A 14 18.51 12.87 -3.19
CA THR A 14 18.08 11.46 -3.26
C THR A 14 18.88 10.64 -2.26
N ASN A 15 18.18 9.96 -1.38
CA ASN A 15 18.73 9.11 -0.33
C ASN A 15 18.57 7.64 -0.72
N TRP A 16 19.67 6.89 -0.68
CA TRP A 16 19.65 5.44 -0.84
C TRP A 16 20.12 4.78 0.46
N GLN A 17 19.23 4.02 1.08
CA GLN A 17 19.53 3.23 2.26
C GLN A 17 19.76 1.77 1.86
N PHE A 18 20.93 1.25 2.23
CA PHE A 18 21.30 -0.14 2.03
C PHE A 18 21.06 -0.96 3.31
N PHE A 19 20.72 -2.23 3.14
CA PHE A 19 20.42 -3.14 4.23
C PHE A 19 21.45 -4.28 4.27
N PRO A 20 22.37 -4.32 5.24
CA PRO A 20 23.40 -5.36 5.31
C PRO A 20 22.80 -6.76 5.27
N GLY A 21 23.27 -7.59 4.33
CA GLY A 21 22.81 -8.97 4.12
C GLY A 21 21.48 -9.11 3.37
N ILE A 22 20.90 -8.02 2.86
CA ILE A 22 19.65 -8.03 2.10
C ILE A 22 19.91 -7.33 0.77
N ALA A 23 19.60 -7.99 -0.34
CA ALA A 23 19.70 -7.42 -1.69
C ALA A 23 18.59 -6.40 -1.96
N ALA A 24 18.55 -5.33 -1.15
CA ALA A 24 17.52 -4.30 -1.17
C ALA A 24 18.13 -2.91 -1.00
N ILE A 25 17.61 -1.95 -1.75
CA ILE A 25 17.88 -0.52 -1.60
C ILE A 25 16.56 0.18 -1.39
N ARG A 26 16.44 0.97 -0.32
CA ARG A 26 15.30 1.87 -0.11
C ARG A 26 15.68 3.28 -0.56
N SER A 27 14.85 3.88 -1.40
CA SER A 27 15.09 5.16 -2.07
C SER A 27 14.00 6.16 -1.69
N SER A 28 14.39 7.39 -1.38
CA SER A 28 13.49 8.55 -1.29
C SER A 28 14.18 9.79 -1.82
N SER A 29 13.39 10.78 -2.23
CA SER A 29 13.90 12.07 -2.69
C SER A 29 13.27 13.20 -1.88
N THR A 30 14.08 14.18 -1.50
CA THR A 30 13.61 15.44 -0.90
C THR A 30 13.91 16.58 -1.85
N VAL A 31 12.90 17.39 -2.16
CA VAL A 31 13.08 18.66 -2.88
C VAL A 31 12.95 19.82 -1.91
N THR A 32 13.84 20.80 -2.02
CA THR A 32 13.83 22.05 -1.25
C THR A 32 13.87 23.22 -2.23
N ASN A 33 12.98 24.20 -2.03
CA ASN A 33 13.08 25.49 -2.71
C ASN A 33 14.07 26.39 -1.95
N GLU A 34 15.32 26.50 -2.43
CA GLU A 34 16.33 27.40 -1.85
C GLU A 34 16.28 28.81 -2.47
N GLY A 35 15.44 29.00 -3.48
CA GLY A 35 15.18 30.28 -4.14
C GLY A 35 14.17 31.16 -3.42
N ARG A 36 13.85 32.29 -4.04
CA ARG A 36 12.85 33.26 -3.54
C ARG A 36 11.49 33.15 -4.23
N THR A 37 11.45 32.57 -5.42
CA THR A 37 10.24 32.46 -6.24
C THR A 37 9.50 31.16 -5.87
N PRO A 38 8.18 31.20 -5.64
CA PRO A 38 7.40 29.99 -5.44
C PRO A 38 7.51 29.04 -6.65
N VAL A 39 7.62 27.74 -6.38
CA VAL A 39 7.66 26.69 -7.41
C VAL A 39 6.57 25.68 -7.14
N THR A 40 5.85 25.28 -8.18
CA THR A 40 4.86 24.20 -8.10
C THR A 40 5.54 22.88 -8.42
N LEU A 41 5.52 21.95 -7.47
CA LEU A 41 5.94 20.58 -7.66
C LEU A 41 4.78 19.77 -8.24
N GLU A 42 4.99 19.20 -9.42
CA GLU A 42 4.02 18.35 -10.13
C GLU A 42 4.40 16.88 -10.11
N TYR A 43 5.70 16.58 -9.96
CA TYR A 43 6.22 15.22 -9.88
C TYR A 43 7.55 15.17 -9.12
N LEU A 44 7.70 14.17 -8.25
CA LEU A 44 8.96 13.82 -7.60
C LEU A 44 9.11 12.30 -7.52
N SER A 45 9.99 11.73 -8.33
CA SER A 45 10.29 10.31 -8.29
C SER A 45 11.02 9.94 -6.99
N SER A 46 10.57 8.85 -6.38
CA SER A 46 11.24 8.25 -5.22
C SER A 46 12.36 7.32 -5.66
N PHE A 47 12.16 6.66 -6.80
CA PHE A 47 13.17 5.87 -7.51
C PHE A 47 13.02 6.12 -9.01
N ALA A 48 14.15 6.27 -9.70
CA ALA A 48 14.22 6.34 -11.16
C ALA A 48 15.52 5.68 -11.61
N PHE A 49 15.40 4.71 -12.51
CA PHE A 49 16.56 3.96 -13.00
C PHE A 49 16.32 3.50 -14.44
N ASN A 50 17.28 3.77 -15.32
CA ASN A 50 17.32 3.22 -16.67
C ASN A 50 18.41 2.14 -16.74
N GLY A 51 18.07 0.98 -17.28
CA GLY A 51 18.96 -0.18 -17.34
C GLY A 51 18.52 -1.35 -16.48
N LEU A 52 17.21 -1.51 -16.23
CA LEU A 52 16.67 -2.74 -15.63
C LEU A 52 16.94 -3.98 -16.51
N ALA A 53 16.90 -3.76 -17.83
CA ALA A 53 17.30 -4.70 -18.87
C ALA A 53 17.80 -3.91 -20.08
N GLU A 54 18.65 -4.53 -20.90
CA GLU A 54 19.09 -3.98 -22.17
C GLU A 54 18.24 -4.51 -23.32
N PHE A 55 17.65 -3.60 -24.09
CA PHE A 55 16.75 -3.89 -25.21
C PHE A 55 17.31 -3.23 -26.46
N ALA A 56 18.15 -3.96 -27.18
CA ALA A 56 18.69 -3.54 -28.48
C ALA A 56 18.33 -4.51 -29.61
N ASP A 57 17.64 -5.61 -29.29
CA ASP A 57 17.26 -6.68 -30.22
C ASP A 57 15.88 -7.24 -29.84
N VAL A 58 15.00 -7.44 -30.83
CA VAL A 58 13.65 -8.03 -30.66
C VAL A 58 13.71 -9.41 -30.04
N ASP A 59 14.74 -10.20 -30.33
CA ASP A 59 14.85 -11.54 -29.73
C ASP A 59 15.09 -11.43 -28.21
N ARG A 60 15.78 -10.37 -27.77
CA ARG A 60 15.98 -10.08 -26.34
C ARG A 60 14.72 -9.51 -25.68
N ALA A 61 13.88 -8.80 -26.44
CA ALA A 61 12.59 -8.28 -25.99
C ALA A 61 11.67 -9.35 -25.42
N ALA A 62 11.60 -10.48 -26.12
CA ALA A 62 10.73 -11.60 -25.77
C ALA A 62 11.21 -12.33 -24.50
N ALA A 63 12.49 -12.19 -24.16
CA ALA A 63 13.10 -12.72 -22.94
C ALA A 63 12.97 -11.77 -21.73
N VAL A 64 12.42 -10.57 -21.91
CA VAL A 64 12.11 -9.65 -20.81
C VAL A 64 10.61 -9.69 -20.52
N THR A 65 10.28 -9.99 -19.26
CA THR A 65 8.89 -9.97 -18.78
C THR A 65 8.70 -8.96 -17.66
N VAL A 66 7.53 -8.33 -17.63
CA VAL A 66 7.08 -7.44 -16.56
C VAL A 66 5.94 -8.14 -15.83
N ALA A 67 6.06 -8.26 -14.52
CA ALA A 67 5.02 -8.83 -13.66
C ALA A 67 4.22 -7.70 -13.00
N ILE A 68 2.90 -7.70 -13.21
CA ILE A 68 1.96 -6.73 -12.68
C ILE A 68 1.03 -7.43 -11.67
N PRO A 69 1.00 -7.00 -10.39
CA PRO A 69 0.16 -7.59 -9.36
C PRO A 69 -1.23 -6.95 -9.36
N ASN A 70 -2.18 -7.58 -10.06
CA ASN A 70 -3.59 -7.22 -9.96
C ASN A 70 -4.10 -7.53 -8.54
N ASN A 71 -5.07 -6.73 -8.10
CA ASN A 71 -5.75 -6.91 -6.83
C ASN A 71 -7.24 -6.71 -7.04
N THR A 72 -8.04 -7.63 -6.52
CA THR A 72 -9.49 -7.50 -6.47
C THR A 72 -9.93 -7.91 -5.08
N PHE A 73 -11.01 -7.32 -4.59
CA PHE A 73 -11.60 -7.73 -3.31
C PHE A 73 -11.96 -9.23 -3.35
N PHE A 74 -11.47 -10.01 -2.37
CA PHE A 74 -11.52 -11.48 -2.32
C PHE A 74 -10.65 -12.23 -3.34
N GLY A 75 -9.81 -11.53 -4.09
CA GLY A 75 -8.91 -12.07 -5.12
C GLY A 75 -7.57 -11.37 -5.09
N GLU A 76 -6.99 -11.22 -3.91
CA GLU A 76 -5.76 -10.46 -3.71
C GLU A 76 -4.51 -11.18 -4.28
N PHE A 77 -3.45 -10.40 -4.57
CA PHE A 77 -2.13 -10.91 -4.97
C PHE A 77 -2.08 -11.67 -6.32
N GLN A 78 -2.81 -11.21 -7.33
CA GLN A 78 -2.84 -11.82 -8.66
C GLN A 78 -1.70 -11.31 -9.57
N TRP A 79 -0.54 -11.94 -9.49
CA TRP A 79 0.60 -11.63 -10.36
C TRP A 79 0.39 -12.16 -11.78
N VAL A 80 0.47 -11.26 -12.76
CA VAL A 80 0.40 -11.60 -14.19
C VAL A 80 1.68 -11.13 -14.88
N GLU A 81 2.34 -12.04 -15.58
CA GLU A 81 3.55 -11.74 -16.34
C GLU A 81 3.22 -11.43 -17.80
N HIS A 82 3.80 -10.36 -18.32
CA HIS A 82 3.64 -9.91 -19.69
C HIS A 82 5.00 -9.75 -20.34
N THR A 83 5.16 -10.18 -21.60
CA THR A 83 6.33 -9.82 -22.40
C THR A 83 6.26 -8.33 -22.76
N LEU A 84 7.40 -7.70 -23.02
CA LEU A 84 7.44 -6.30 -23.48
C LEU A 84 6.58 -6.07 -24.75
N PRO A 85 6.60 -6.94 -25.79
CA PRO A 85 5.72 -6.79 -26.94
C PRO A 85 4.22 -6.82 -26.61
N ASN A 86 3.79 -7.65 -25.66
CA ASN A 86 2.38 -7.69 -25.23
C ASN A 86 1.92 -6.37 -24.56
N LEU A 87 2.87 -5.58 -24.07
CA LEU A 87 2.64 -4.25 -23.50
C LEU A 87 2.82 -3.12 -24.51
N GLY A 88 3.11 -3.45 -25.78
CA GLY A 88 3.35 -2.50 -26.86
C GLY A 88 4.75 -1.90 -26.87
N ILE A 89 5.68 -2.45 -26.07
CA ILE A 89 7.11 -2.11 -26.14
C ILE A 89 7.77 -3.09 -27.11
N ILE A 90 8.01 -2.62 -28.33
CA ILE A 90 8.53 -3.42 -29.47
C ILE A 90 9.71 -2.69 -30.11
N ASP A 91 10.55 -3.38 -30.88
CA ASP A 91 11.43 -2.66 -31.79
C ASP A 91 10.61 -2.08 -32.94
N VAL A 92 10.64 -0.76 -33.08
CA VAL A 92 9.97 -0.03 -34.16
C VAL A 92 10.86 0.13 -35.40
N GLY A 93 12.09 -0.40 -35.38
CA GLY A 93 13.02 -0.40 -36.51
C GLY A 93 13.76 0.92 -36.74
N PHE A 94 13.63 1.89 -35.83
CA PHE A 94 14.29 3.20 -35.94
C PHE A 94 15.60 3.30 -35.17
N SER A 95 16.04 2.24 -34.49
CA SER A 95 17.35 2.18 -33.81
C SER A 95 18.52 2.55 -34.74
N PRO A 96 18.58 2.13 -36.02
CA PRO A 96 19.63 2.56 -36.95
C PRO A 96 19.62 4.06 -37.29
N HIS A 97 18.50 4.74 -37.04
CA HIS A 97 18.31 6.17 -37.27
C HIS A 97 18.52 7.01 -35.99
N GLY A 98 18.97 6.38 -34.90
CA GLY A 98 19.21 7.05 -33.63
C GLY A 98 17.94 7.29 -32.80
N GLU A 99 16.78 6.75 -33.20
CA GLU A 99 15.60 6.72 -32.35
C GLU A 99 15.54 5.40 -31.60
N HIS A 100 15.58 5.49 -30.28
CA HIS A 100 15.77 4.35 -29.38
C HIS A 100 14.66 4.29 -28.33
N SER A 101 13.43 4.62 -28.72
CA SER A 101 12.29 4.54 -27.83
C SER A 101 11.00 4.43 -28.64
N THR A 102 10.14 3.50 -28.23
CA THR A 102 8.76 3.38 -28.73
C THR A 102 7.88 4.56 -28.33
N LYS A 103 8.32 5.36 -27.35
CA LYS A 103 7.52 6.37 -26.64
C LYS A 103 6.30 5.76 -25.93
N LYS A 104 6.23 4.42 -25.83
CA LYS A 104 5.22 3.70 -25.07
C LYS A 104 5.66 3.65 -23.62
N ARG A 105 4.66 3.83 -22.75
CA ARG A 105 4.78 3.59 -21.33
C ARG A 105 3.77 2.57 -20.86
N VAL A 106 4.19 1.76 -19.90
CA VAL A 106 3.38 0.87 -19.08
C VAL A 106 3.23 1.56 -17.74
N VAL A 107 1.99 1.85 -17.38
CA VAL A 107 1.68 2.59 -16.16
C VAL A 107 0.83 1.73 -15.26
N VAL A 108 1.15 1.74 -13.98
CA VAL A 108 0.32 1.14 -12.94
C VAL A 108 0.20 2.16 -11.82
N THR A 109 -1.03 2.48 -11.49
CA THR A 109 -1.37 3.63 -10.64
C THR A 109 -2.54 3.27 -9.76
N ASN A 110 -2.65 3.96 -8.62
CA ASN A 110 -3.80 3.83 -7.74
C ASN A 110 -4.24 5.20 -7.24
N ILE A 111 -5.55 5.42 -7.16
CA ILE A 111 -6.14 6.69 -6.73
C ILE A 111 -6.88 6.49 -5.41
N GLY A 112 -6.55 7.32 -4.42
CA GLY A 112 -7.29 7.42 -3.16
C GLY A 112 -6.61 6.73 -1.97
N SER A 113 -7.38 6.52 -0.92
CA SER A 113 -6.90 6.00 0.38
C SER A 113 -6.89 4.48 0.49
N ASN A 114 -7.37 3.75 -0.52
CA ASN A 114 -7.20 2.30 -0.62
C ASN A 114 -6.00 2.02 -1.55
N PRO A 115 -4.76 1.91 -1.04
CA PRO A 115 -3.55 1.81 -1.85
C PRO A 115 -3.45 0.47 -2.61
N THR A 116 -4.36 -0.46 -2.38
CA THR A 116 -4.37 -1.79 -2.99
C THR A 116 -5.67 -2.07 -3.73
N ALA A 117 -6.41 -1.05 -4.18
CA ALA A 117 -7.74 -1.23 -4.73
C ALA A 117 -7.74 -2.11 -6.00
N GLU A 118 -6.91 -1.77 -6.98
CA GLU A 118 -6.83 -2.45 -8.28
C GLU A 118 -5.51 -3.18 -8.49
N TYR A 119 -4.44 -2.69 -7.86
CA TYR A 119 -3.09 -3.23 -7.98
C TYR A 119 -2.40 -3.17 -6.62
N LEU A 120 -1.44 -4.06 -6.39
CA LEU A 120 -0.49 -3.84 -5.29
C LEU A 120 0.50 -2.73 -5.69
N PRO A 121 1.01 -1.92 -4.73
CA PRO A 121 2.02 -0.87 -4.97
C PRO A 121 3.40 -1.47 -5.27
N MET A 122 3.46 -2.36 -6.27
CA MET A 122 4.58 -3.21 -6.58
C MET A 122 4.64 -3.50 -8.08
N GLY A 123 5.79 -3.98 -8.53
CA GLY A 123 5.99 -4.53 -9.86
C GLY A 123 7.32 -5.28 -9.91
N ALA A 124 7.53 -6.04 -10.97
CA ALA A 124 8.80 -6.71 -11.21
C ALA A 124 9.14 -6.77 -12.70
N LEU A 125 10.42 -6.84 -13.00
CA LEU A 125 10.94 -7.10 -14.34
C LEU A 125 11.95 -8.24 -14.27
N THR A 126 11.76 -9.27 -15.09
CA THR A 126 12.68 -10.39 -15.26
C THR A 126 13.37 -10.25 -16.62
N ASP A 127 14.70 -10.23 -16.63
CA ASP A 127 15.52 -10.41 -17.82
C ASP A 127 16.06 -11.83 -17.86
N ALA A 128 15.39 -12.71 -18.60
CA ALA A 128 15.73 -14.11 -18.68
C ALA A 128 17.09 -14.36 -19.37
N ASN A 129 17.61 -13.42 -20.17
CA ASN A 129 18.93 -13.56 -20.81
C ASN A 129 20.06 -13.50 -19.78
N HIS A 130 19.87 -12.69 -18.74
CA HIS A 130 20.84 -12.53 -17.67
C HIS A 130 20.44 -13.27 -16.39
N GLY A 131 19.26 -13.90 -16.38
CA GLY A 131 18.69 -14.56 -15.21
C GLY A 131 18.46 -13.63 -14.03
N LEU A 132 18.26 -12.33 -14.29
CA LEU A 132 18.17 -11.27 -13.30
C LEU A 132 16.72 -10.80 -13.19
N THR A 133 16.19 -10.76 -11.98
CA THR A 133 14.87 -10.17 -11.69
C THR A 133 14.99 -9.01 -10.73
N TRP A 134 14.35 -7.91 -11.10
CA TRP A 134 14.13 -6.75 -10.25
C TRP A 134 12.70 -6.74 -9.75
N ALA A 135 12.49 -6.34 -8.50
CA ALA A 135 11.15 -6.01 -8.00
C ALA A 135 11.20 -4.73 -7.19
N TRP A 136 10.11 -3.97 -7.23
CA TRP A 136 9.95 -2.74 -6.45
C TRP A 136 8.67 -2.77 -5.62
N GLN A 137 8.68 -2.00 -4.53
CA GLN A 137 7.51 -1.75 -3.69
C GLN A 137 7.51 -0.28 -3.28
N ILE A 138 6.37 0.39 -3.46
CA ILE A 138 6.10 1.75 -3.00
C ILE A 138 5.49 1.67 -1.58
N GLU A 139 6.07 2.39 -0.63
CA GLU A 139 5.63 2.40 0.77
C GLU A 139 4.68 3.56 1.02
N HIS A 140 3.48 3.48 0.42
CA HIS A 140 2.46 4.51 0.57
C HIS A 140 1.08 3.92 0.86
N ASN A 141 0.35 4.57 1.75
CA ASN A 141 -1.03 4.32 2.13
C ASN A 141 -2.06 5.18 1.35
N GLY A 142 -1.63 5.88 0.29
CA GLY A 142 -2.48 6.74 -0.52
C GLY A 142 -2.30 6.49 -2.02
N SER A 143 -2.56 7.52 -2.82
CA SER A 143 -2.32 7.47 -4.26
C SER A 143 -0.84 7.27 -4.59
N TRP A 144 -0.53 6.43 -5.57
CA TRP A 144 0.85 6.11 -5.97
C TRP A 144 0.94 5.80 -7.44
N HIS A 145 2.17 5.85 -7.97
CA HIS A 145 2.44 5.64 -9.38
C HIS A 145 3.76 4.91 -9.60
N TRP A 146 3.77 3.96 -10.53
CA TRP A 146 4.99 3.59 -11.23
C TRP A 146 4.77 3.48 -12.73
N GLU A 147 5.83 3.75 -13.47
CA GLU A 147 5.87 3.73 -14.92
C GLU A 147 7.13 3.00 -15.39
N LEU A 148 6.98 2.23 -16.46
CA LEU A 148 8.06 1.55 -17.17
C LEU A 148 7.98 1.84 -18.67
N GLY A 149 9.13 2.02 -19.31
CA GLY A 149 9.22 2.19 -20.76
C GLY A 149 10.63 1.90 -21.28
N ASP A 150 10.79 1.95 -22.59
CA ASP A 150 12.10 1.88 -23.24
C ASP A 150 12.68 3.28 -23.45
N HIS A 151 13.94 3.45 -23.08
CA HIS A 151 14.69 4.67 -23.31
C HIS A 151 16.14 4.35 -23.65
N LEU A 152 16.57 4.81 -24.83
CA LEU A 152 17.86 4.41 -25.41
C LEU A 152 17.88 2.89 -25.59
N THR A 153 18.93 2.23 -25.14
CA THR A 153 19.08 0.78 -25.26
C THR A 153 18.56 0.02 -24.04
N GLY A 154 17.76 0.66 -23.18
CA GLY A 154 17.41 0.11 -21.87
C GLY A 154 15.94 0.28 -21.51
N ILE A 155 15.51 -0.54 -20.57
CA ILE A 155 14.22 -0.40 -19.90
C ILE A 155 14.41 0.42 -18.63
N TYR A 156 13.62 1.48 -18.49
CA TYR A 156 13.60 2.31 -17.30
C TYR A 156 12.37 2.01 -16.44
N VAL A 157 12.49 2.31 -15.15
CA VAL A 157 11.36 2.43 -14.24
C VAL A 157 11.45 3.76 -13.50
N THR A 158 10.30 4.37 -13.29
CA THR A 158 10.13 5.39 -12.26
C THR A 158 9.02 4.97 -11.31
N ALA A 159 9.19 5.23 -10.02
CA ALA A 159 8.22 4.85 -9.00
C ALA A 159 8.19 5.89 -7.88
N GLY A 160 7.01 6.13 -7.32
CA GLY A 160 6.83 7.04 -6.20
C GLY A 160 5.37 7.30 -5.84
N GLY A 161 5.15 8.47 -5.26
CA GLY A 161 3.85 8.92 -4.80
C GLY A 161 2.96 9.47 -5.92
N PRO A 162 1.96 10.30 -5.58
CA PRO A 162 1.05 10.87 -6.56
C PRO A 162 1.77 11.86 -7.50
N THR A 163 1.16 12.10 -8.66
CA THR A 163 1.67 12.96 -9.72
C THR A 163 0.56 13.86 -10.23
N ASP A 164 0.89 14.99 -10.86
CA ASP A 164 -0.13 15.84 -11.48
C ASP A 164 -0.90 15.10 -12.57
N GLN A 165 -0.18 14.42 -13.46
CA GLN A 165 -0.76 13.78 -14.64
C GLN A 165 -1.76 12.67 -14.29
N GLU A 166 -1.46 11.85 -13.27
CA GLU A 166 -2.27 10.67 -12.94
C GLU A 166 -3.22 10.92 -11.75
N HIS A 167 -2.95 11.95 -10.93
CA HIS A 167 -3.68 12.18 -9.68
C HIS A 167 -4.14 13.62 -9.46
N GLN A 168 -3.83 14.54 -10.38
CA GLN A 168 -4.06 15.99 -10.21
C GLN A 168 -3.39 16.53 -8.93
N TRP A 169 -2.32 15.86 -8.49
CA TRP A 169 -1.59 16.24 -7.29
C TRP A 169 -0.54 17.29 -7.62
N ARG A 170 -0.55 18.40 -6.88
CA ARG A 170 0.45 19.46 -6.96
C ARG A 170 0.78 19.98 -5.57
N LYS A 171 2.03 20.38 -5.34
CA LYS A 171 2.45 21.04 -4.11
C LYS A 171 3.15 22.35 -4.41
N LEU A 172 2.59 23.46 -3.93
CA LEU A 172 3.29 24.74 -3.94
C LEU A 172 4.40 24.71 -2.88
N LEU A 173 5.63 25.02 -3.28
CA LEU A 173 6.79 25.18 -2.42
C LEU A 173 7.17 26.66 -2.39
N LEU A 174 6.91 27.32 -1.27
CA LEU A 174 7.41 28.65 -0.96
C LEU A 174 8.93 28.61 -0.70
N ALA A 175 9.55 29.78 -0.59
CA ALA A 175 10.97 29.87 -0.24
C ALA A 175 11.24 29.16 1.10
N GLY A 176 12.17 28.20 1.10
CA GLY A 176 12.52 27.37 2.25
C GLY A 176 11.64 26.12 2.44
N ASP A 177 10.50 26.00 1.75
CA ASP A 177 9.67 24.80 1.83
C ASP A 177 10.40 23.58 1.27
N SER A 178 10.09 22.42 1.84
CA SER A 178 10.56 21.13 1.34
C SER A 178 9.43 20.12 1.26
N PHE A 179 9.60 19.15 0.36
CA PHE A 179 8.72 18.00 0.24
C PHE A 179 9.57 16.73 0.12
N GLU A 180 9.24 15.71 0.90
CA GLU A 180 9.86 14.40 0.84
C GLU A 180 8.91 13.41 0.16
N SER A 181 9.44 12.69 -0.84
CA SER A 181 8.69 11.64 -1.52
C SER A 181 8.47 10.45 -0.58
N VAL A 182 7.46 9.65 -0.90
CA VAL A 182 7.31 8.36 -0.23
C VAL A 182 8.51 7.45 -0.50
N PRO A 183 8.80 6.47 0.35
CA PRO A 183 9.90 5.54 0.12
C PRO A 183 9.53 4.51 -0.97
N VAL A 184 10.51 4.11 -1.76
CA VAL A 184 10.43 2.96 -2.67
C VAL A 184 11.58 2.01 -2.36
N VAL A 185 11.28 0.74 -2.09
CA VAL A 185 12.31 -0.30 -2.01
C VAL A 185 12.42 -1.02 -3.35
N VAL A 186 13.65 -1.28 -3.77
CA VAL A 186 13.98 -2.08 -4.96
C VAL A 186 14.89 -3.23 -4.55
N VAL A 187 14.61 -4.43 -5.06
CA VAL A 187 15.44 -5.62 -4.89
C VAL A 187 15.89 -6.15 -6.24
N ALA A 188 17.04 -6.82 -6.25
CA ALA A 188 17.58 -7.50 -7.42
C ALA A 188 18.05 -8.90 -7.03
N VAL A 189 17.64 -9.92 -7.77
CA VAL A 189 17.97 -11.32 -7.48
C VAL A 189 18.29 -12.08 -8.76
N VAL A 190 19.11 -13.12 -8.65
CA VAL A 190 19.22 -14.14 -9.69
C VAL A 190 18.05 -15.12 -9.54
N GLY A 191 17.37 -15.44 -10.64
CA GLY A 191 16.16 -16.27 -10.65
C GLY A 191 14.93 -15.46 -11.08
N GLY A 192 13.73 -16.00 -10.87
CA GLY A 192 12.48 -15.39 -11.28
C GLY A 192 11.77 -14.59 -10.18
N LEU A 193 10.54 -14.16 -10.45
CA LEU A 193 9.69 -13.37 -9.56
C LEU A 193 9.67 -13.86 -8.10
N ALA A 194 9.49 -15.18 -7.89
CA ALA A 194 9.39 -15.75 -6.54
C ALA A 194 10.62 -15.47 -5.66
N GLU A 195 11.82 -15.41 -6.26
CA GLU A 195 13.06 -15.16 -5.55
C GLU A 195 13.14 -13.73 -5.00
N THR A 196 12.44 -12.78 -5.63
CA THR A 196 12.40 -11.38 -5.19
C THR A 196 11.69 -11.22 -3.84
N PHE A 197 10.75 -12.10 -3.53
CA PHE A 197 9.99 -12.01 -2.27
C PHE A 197 10.84 -12.35 -1.05
N LYS A 198 11.96 -13.08 -1.20
CA LYS A 198 12.89 -13.39 -0.10
C LYS A 198 13.53 -12.10 0.46
N PRO A 199 14.28 -11.28 -0.32
CA PRO A 199 14.83 -10.03 0.18
C PRO A 199 13.74 -9.01 0.53
N LEU A 200 12.62 -8.94 -0.20
CA LEU A 200 11.51 -8.05 0.17
C LEU A 200 10.93 -8.41 1.55
N THR A 201 10.74 -9.69 1.84
CA THR A 201 10.25 -10.15 3.15
C THR A 201 11.27 -9.90 4.25
N ALA A 202 12.55 -10.18 3.99
CA ALA A 202 13.63 -9.88 4.95
C ALA A 202 13.71 -8.38 5.25
N TYR A 203 13.59 -7.55 4.22
CA TYR A 203 13.53 -6.09 4.33
C TYR A 203 12.33 -5.63 5.17
N ARG A 204 11.12 -6.06 4.84
CA ARG A 204 9.88 -5.73 5.59
C ARG A 204 10.02 -6.10 7.07
N ARG A 205 10.57 -7.28 7.38
CA ARG A 205 10.85 -7.72 8.76
C ARG A 205 11.88 -6.83 9.45
N ARG A 206 12.85 -6.27 8.73
CA ARG A 206 13.90 -5.39 9.27
C ARG A 206 13.40 -3.99 9.60
N ILE A 207 12.51 -3.42 8.77
CA ILE A 207 12.02 -2.04 8.95
C ILE A 207 10.77 -1.95 9.84
N ARG A 208 10.03 -3.05 9.98
CA ARG A 208 8.86 -3.11 10.84
C ARG A 208 9.27 -2.89 12.31
N ARG A 209 8.41 -2.20 13.06
CA ARG A 209 8.52 -2.09 14.52
C ARG A 209 8.65 -3.48 15.16
N ALA A 210 9.60 -3.63 16.08
CA ALA A 210 9.71 -4.84 16.89
C ALA A 210 8.53 -4.95 17.86
N ASN A 211 7.93 -6.14 17.95
CA ASN A 211 6.89 -6.50 18.92
C ASN A 211 6.97 -8.01 19.22
N SER A 212 6.46 -8.42 20.38
CA SER A 212 6.40 -9.81 20.83
C SER A 212 5.61 -10.70 19.88
N ASP A 213 4.48 -10.21 19.39
CA ASP A 213 3.50 -11.02 18.65
C ASP A 213 4.05 -11.49 17.29
N ASN A 214 5.02 -10.77 16.72
CA ASN A 214 5.71 -11.22 15.50
C ASN A 214 6.82 -12.26 15.76
N ILE A 215 7.13 -12.54 17.02
CA ILE A 215 8.09 -13.56 17.45
C ILE A 215 7.33 -14.78 17.96
N GLU A 216 6.34 -14.56 18.82
CA GLU A 216 5.53 -15.61 19.45
C GLU A 216 4.52 -16.22 18.47
N LEU A 217 4.05 -15.44 17.48
CA LEU A 217 3.09 -15.86 16.46
C LEU A 217 1.83 -16.51 17.07
N PRO A 218 1.14 -15.82 17.98
CA PRO A 218 0.10 -16.42 18.78
C PRO A 218 -1.13 -16.80 17.94
N VAL A 219 -1.84 -17.85 18.37
CA VAL A 219 -3.07 -18.30 17.71
C VAL A 219 -4.24 -17.38 18.10
N VAL A 220 -4.81 -16.68 17.13
CA VAL A 220 -5.92 -15.74 17.32
C VAL A 220 -7.24 -16.35 16.82
N PHE A 221 -8.26 -16.35 17.67
CA PHE A 221 -9.65 -16.57 17.25
C PHE A 221 -10.33 -15.22 16.98
N ASN A 222 -11.07 -15.11 15.88
CA ASN A 222 -11.89 -13.94 15.53
C ASN A 222 -13.32 -14.43 15.26
N ASP A 223 -14.32 -13.74 15.84
CA ASP A 223 -15.73 -14.16 15.78
C ASP A 223 -16.49 -13.65 14.54
N PHE A 224 -15.84 -12.96 13.61
CA PHE A 224 -16.45 -12.51 12.36
C PHE A 224 -16.70 -13.65 11.37
N MET A 225 -17.44 -13.33 10.31
CA MET A 225 -17.86 -14.25 9.25
C MET A 225 -18.50 -15.53 9.80
N ASN A 226 -17.84 -16.67 9.65
CA ASN A 226 -18.37 -18.01 9.89
C ASN A 226 -18.71 -18.34 11.35
N SER A 227 -18.46 -17.42 12.30
CA SER A 227 -18.89 -17.57 13.69
C SER A 227 -20.15 -16.75 13.98
N LEU A 228 -20.05 -15.43 14.16
CA LEU A 228 -21.16 -14.59 14.60
C LEU A 228 -21.60 -13.52 13.57
N MET A 229 -20.94 -13.38 12.41
CA MET A 229 -21.31 -12.43 11.35
C MET A 229 -21.62 -11.00 11.85
N ALA A 230 -20.80 -10.44 12.76
CA ALA A 230 -21.02 -9.13 13.39
C ALA A 230 -22.32 -9.00 14.22
N GLU A 231 -22.81 -10.12 14.74
CA GLU A 231 -23.87 -10.20 15.74
C GLU A 231 -23.37 -10.63 17.13
N PRO A 232 -22.23 -10.11 17.67
CA PRO A 232 -21.79 -10.51 19.00
C PRO A 232 -22.79 -10.06 20.06
N THR A 233 -23.09 -10.96 21.00
CA THR A 233 -23.75 -10.65 22.27
C THR A 233 -22.98 -11.35 23.37
N GLU A 234 -23.09 -10.84 24.59
CA GLU A 234 -22.48 -11.46 25.77
C GLU A 234 -22.81 -12.97 25.84
N ALA A 235 -24.08 -13.34 25.64
CA ALA A 235 -24.52 -14.73 25.66
C ALA A 235 -23.97 -15.58 24.50
N LYS A 236 -23.89 -15.02 23.28
CA LYS A 236 -23.36 -15.72 22.09
C LYS A 236 -21.86 -15.94 22.21
N LEU A 237 -21.12 -15.03 22.84
CA LEU A 237 -19.67 -15.10 22.95
C LEU A 237 -19.19 -16.16 23.94
N GLN A 238 -19.89 -16.38 25.06
CA GLN A 238 -19.46 -17.36 26.10
C GLN A 238 -19.13 -18.77 25.57
N PRO A 239 -20.01 -19.45 24.79
CA PRO A 239 -19.66 -20.76 24.25
C PRO A 239 -18.52 -20.70 23.22
N VAL A 240 -18.38 -19.59 22.49
CA VAL A 240 -17.31 -19.40 21.49
C VAL A 240 -15.96 -19.20 22.18
N ILE A 241 -15.91 -18.41 23.26
CA ILE A 241 -14.72 -18.24 24.12
C ILE A 241 -14.27 -19.60 24.68
N SER A 242 -15.22 -20.38 25.20
CA SER A 242 -14.94 -21.71 25.74
C SER A 242 -14.37 -22.65 24.67
N ALA A 243 -14.93 -22.63 23.46
CA ALA A 243 -14.46 -23.44 22.34
C ALA A 243 -13.07 -23.00 21.85
N ALA A 244 -12.83 -21.70 21.72
CA ALA A 244 -11.53 -21.14 21.33
C ALA A 244 -10.42 -21.54 22.32
N ALA A 245 -10.69 -21.44 23.62
CA ALA A 245 -9.76 -21.90 24.65
C ALA A 245 -9.50 -23.40 24.58
N ALA A 246 -10.54 -24.22 24.35
CA ALA A 246 -10.41 -25.67 24.25
C ALA A 246 -9.55 -26.14 23.06
N VAL A 247 -9.48 -25.36 21.97
CA VAL A 247 -8.61 -25.64 20.83
C VAL A 247 -7.22 -24.98 20.96
N GLY A 248 -6.94 -24.29 22.07
CA GLY A 248 -5.64 -23.70 22.38
C GLY A 248 -5.39 -22.35 21.74
N CYS A 249 -6.44 -21.57 21.43
CA CYS A 249 -6.25 -20.16 21.05
C CYS A 249 -5.64 -19.38 22.22
N GLU A 250 -4.82 -18.37 21.87
CA GLU A 250 -4.13 -17.50 22.82
C GLU A 250 -4.76 -16.10 22.87
N TYR A 251 -5.44 -15.70 21.78
CA TYR A 251 -6.20 -14.46 21.69
C TYR A 251 -7.64 -14.75 21.28
N PHE A 252 -8.56 -13.94 21.79
CA PHE A 252 -9.95 -13.90 21.35
C PHE A 252 -10.32 -12.48 20.96
N CYS A 253 -10.59 -12.26 19.67
CA CYS A 253 -11.01 -10.97 19.13
C CYS A 253 -12.52 -10.93 18.96
N VAL A 254 -13.17 -9.98 19.63
CA VAL A 254 -14.55 -9.59 19.32
C VAL A 254 -14.50 -8.62 18.15
N ASP A 255 -15.03 -9.04 17.01
CA ASP A 255 -15.04 -8.29 15.77
C ASP A 255 -16.27 -7.37 15.69
N ALA A 256 -16.60 -6.89 14.49
CA ALA A 256 -17.56 -5.81 14.25
C ALA A 256 -18.95 -6.01 14.85
N GLY A 257 -19.68 -4.90 14.99
CA GLY A 257 -21.08 -4.88 15.44
C GLY A 257 -21.30 -4.87 16.95
N TRP A 258 -20.25 -4.94 17.77
CA TRP A 258 -20.34 -4.85 19.24
C TRP A 258 -20.96 -3.53 19.76
N TYR A 259 -20.96 -2.48 18.94
CA TYR A 259 -21.49 -1.15 19.27
C TYR A 259 -22.92 -0.92 18.76
N SER A 260 -23.52 -1.83 18.00
CA SER A 260 -24.79 -1.57 17.28
C SER A 260 -25.97 -2.36 17.85
N ASP A 261 -27.02 -1.69 18.33
CA ASP A 261 -28.26 -2.36 18.75
C ASP A 261 -29.10 -2.87 17.56
N GLU A 262 -28.87 -2.34 16.36
CA GLU A 262 -29.69 -2.58 15.18
C GLU A 262 -29.00 -3.48 14.13
N PRO A 263 -29.77 -4.15 13.25
CA PRO A 263 -29.27 -4.69 11.99
C PRO A 263 -28.66 -3.57 11.14
N GLY A 264 -27.63 -3.88 10.34
CA GLY A 264 -26.94 -2.85 9.56
C GLY A 264 -25.86 -2.10 10.36
N TRP A 265 -25.18 -2.80 11.26
CA TRP A 265 -24.12 -2.30 12.14
C TRP A 265 -23.07 -1.41 11.47
N TRP A 266 -22.82 -1.59 10.16
CA TRP A 266 -21.82 -0.80 9.43
C TRP A 266 -22.23 0.66 9.27
N LYS A 267 -23.52 1.00 9.37
CA LYS A 267 -24.01 2.38 9.27
C LYS A 267 -23.98 3.15 10.59
N THR A 268 -23.79 2.47 11.70
CA THR A 268 -23.81 3.06 13.06
C THR A 268 -22.41 3.26 13.64
N VAL A 269 -21.36 2.83 12.93
CA VAL A 269 -19.96 2.91 13.32
C VAL A 269 -19.51 4.35 13.62
N GLY A 270 -18.73 4.56 14.68
CA GLY A 270 -18.07 5.85 14.93
C GLY A 270 -17.95 6.29 16.39
N GLU A 271 -18.94 5.97 17.25
CA GLU A 271 -18.91 6.39 18.66
C GLU A 271 -18.05 5.50 19.55
N TRP A 272 -17.87 4.22 19.15
CA TRP A 272 -17.10 3.23 19.88
C TRP A 272 -17.57 3.04 21.34
N VAL A 273 -18.88 3.13 21.55
CA VAL A 273 -19.57 2.80 22.81
C VAL A 273 -20.23 1.43 22.66
N GLU A 274 -20.11 0.56 23.65
CA GLU A 274 -20.70 -0.76 23.57
C GLU A 274 -22.23 -0.72 23.58
N SER A 275 -22.84 -1.63 22.84
CA SER A 275 -24.28 -1.82 22.85
C SER A 275 -24.72 -2.38 24.21
N SER A 276 -25.50 -1.59 24.96
CA SER A 276 -26.08 -2.05 26.23
C SER A 276 -27.09 -3.19 26.05
N ALA A 277 -27.70 -3.33 24.86
CA ALA A 277 -28.58 -4.45 24.57
C ALA A 277 -27.81 -5.77 24.33
N ARG A 278 -26.66 -5.69 23.66
CA ARG A 278 -25.80 -6.86 23.39
C ARG A 278 -24.95 -7.26 24.59
N PHE A 279 -24.57 -6.28 25.40
CA PHE A 279 -23.71 -6.42 26.57
C PHE A 279 -24.39 -5.80 27.80
N PRO A 280 -25.47 -6.42 28.31
CA PRO A 280 -26.25 -5.88 29.44
C PRO A 280 -25.43 -5.73 30.73
N HIS A 281 -24.35 -6.50 30.87
CA HIS A 281 -23.42 -6.39 32.01
C HIS A 281 -22.14 -5.62 31.66
N GLY A 282 -22.11 -4.96 30.50
CA GLY A 282 -20.97 -4.23 29.98
C GLY A 282 -19.93 -5.14 29.33
N PHE A 283 -19.10 -4.54 28.47
CA PHE A 283 -18.11 -5.29 27.70
C PHE A 283 -16.99 -5.91 28.58
N VAL A 284 -16.85 -5.42 29.81
CA VAL A 284 -15.91 -5.92 30.81
C VAL A 284 -16.12 -7.40 31.14
N THR A 285 -17.36 -7.88 31.21
CA THR A 285 -17.65 -9.29 31.57
C THR A 285 -17.15 -10.26 30.49
N VAL A 286 -17.25 -9.86 29.23
CA VAL A 286 -16.72 -10.62 28.09
C VAL A 286 -15.20 -10.69 28.17
N PHE A 287 -14.54 -9.56 28.42
CA PHE A 287 -13.08 -9.52 28.54
C PHE A 287 -12.56 -10.31 29.74
N ASP A 288 -13.25 -10.28 30.86
CA ASP A 288 -12.91 -11.08 32.02
C ASP A 288 -13.11 -12.57 31.76
N ALA A 289 -14.16 -12.96 31.03
CA ALA A 289 -14.36 -14.35 30.60
C ALA A 289 -13.23 -14.83 29.67
N ILE A 290 -12.79 -14.00 28.71
CA ILE A 290 -11.66 -14.29 27.83
C ILE A 290 -10.38 -14.52 28.65
N ARG A 291 -10.08 -13.62 29.59
CA ARG A 291 -8.90 -13.73 30.47
C ARG A 291 -8.99 -14.95 31.38
N ALA A 292 -10.15 -15.24 31.95
CA ALA A 292 -10.38 -16.40 32.80
C ALA A 292 -10.21 -17.72 32.04
N ALA A 293 -10.49 -17.71 30.73
CA ALA A 293 -10.22 -18.82 29.82
C ALA A 293 -8.74 -18.94 29.38
N GLY A 294 -7.86 -18.06 29.88
CA GLY A 294 -6.42 -18.08 29.61
C GLY A 294 -6.00 -17.36 28.33
N MET A 295 -6.89 -16.56 27.73
CA MET A 295 -6.64 -15.85 26.47
C MET A 295 -6.50 -14.33 26.67
N VAL A 296 -5.91 -13.65 25.69
CA VAL A 296 -5.83 -12.19 25.61
C VAL A 296 -7.05 -11.64 24.84
N PRO A 297 -7.81 -10.67 25.40
CA PRO A 297 -8.94 -10.05 24.70
C PRO A 297 -8.47 -9.07 23.62
N GLY A 298 -9.08 -9.17 22.43
CA GLY A 298 -8.96 -8.25 21.32
C GLY A 298 -10.30 -7.64 20.92
N LEU A 299 -10.26 -6.46 20.30
CA LEU A 299 -11.46 -5.74 19.85
C LEU A 299 -11.19 -5.11 18.49
N TRP A 300 -12.14 -5.26 17.58
CA TRP A 300 -12.12 -4.58 16.28
C TRP A 300 -12.58 -3.13 16.40
N ILE A 301 -11.88 -2.24 15.69
CA ILE A 301 -12.23 -0.82 15.49
C ILE A 301 -11.91 -0.39 14.05
N GLU A 302 -12.63 0.61 13.54
CA GLU A 302 -12.43 1.22 12.20
C GLU A 302 -12.48 2.75 12.33
N PRO A 303 -11.49 3.37 13.00
CA PRO A 303 -11.55 4.77 13.44
C PRO A 303 -11.54 5.79 12.30
N GLU A 304 -11.18 5.38 11.09
CA GLU A 304 -11.13 6.23 9.89
C GLU A 304 -12.50 6.43 9.24
N VAL A 305 -13.54 5.77 9.77
CA VAL A 305 -14.88 5.70 9.16
C VAL A 305 -15.97 6.07 10.16
N VAL A 306 -16.96 6.82 9.69
CA VAL A 306 -18.15 7.19 10.46
C VAL A 306 -19.39 6.85 9.63
N GLY A 307 -20.24 6.00 10.16
CA GLY A 307 -21.48 5.62 9.50
C GLY A 307 -22.49 6.76 9.48
N ILE A 308 -23.30 6.84 8.42
CA ILE A 308 -24.27 7.93 8.23
C ILE A 308 -25.35 7.99 9.33
N ASP A 309 -25.63 6.86 9.97
CA ASP A 309 -26.62 6.75 11.03
C ASP A 309 -25.98 6.88 12.42
N SER A 310 -24.64 6.99 12.51
CA SER A 310 -23.93 7.20 13.76
C SER A 310 -24.24 8.59 14.34
N PRO A 311 -24.56 8.73 15.63
CA PRO A 311 -24.88 10.05 16.19
C PRO A 311 -23.70 11.02 16.11
N ILE A 312 -22.46 10.53 16.24
CA ILE A 312 -21.23 11.31 16.08
C ILE A 312 -21.12 11.98 14.70
N ALA A 313 -21.79 11.45 13.66
CA ALA A 313 -21.79 12.04 12.33
C ALA A 313 -22.41 13.45 12.30
N ARG A 314 -23.31 13.74 13.26
CA ARG A 314 -23.95 15.05 13.43
C ARG A 314 -23.11 16.01 14.28
N ASP A 315 -22.31 15.48 15.18
CA ASP A 315 -21.54 16.27 16.15
C ASP A 315 -20.16 16.69 15.61
N LEU A 316 -19.59 15.91 14.69
CA LEU A 316 -18.32 16.22 14.05
C LEU A 316 -18.44 17.43 13.10
N PRO A 317 -17.41 18.29 13.04
CA PRO A 317 -17.39 19.40 12.10
C PRO A 317 -17.37 18.89 10.65
N HIS A 318 -17.85 19.70 9.71
CA HIS A 318 -17.85 19.34 8.28
C HIS A 318 -16.45 18.96 7.77
N SER A 319 -15.41 19.63 8.27
CA SER A 319 -14.00 19.34 7.94
C SER A 319 -13.48 17.99 8.42
N ALA A 320 -14.25 17.22 9.21
CA ALA A 320 -13.92 15.85 9.58
C ALA A 320 -14.22 14.84 8.46
N PHE A 321 -14.99 15.23 7.45
CA PHE A 321 -15.45 14.34 6.38
C PHE A 321 -14.79 14.68 5.05
N PHE A 322 -14.61 13.67 4.21
CA PHE A 322 -14.27 13.89 2.81
C PHE A 322 -15.45 14.51 2.08
N GLU A 323 -15.19 15.59 1.35
CA GLU A 323 -16.18 16.27 0.53
C GLU A 323 -15.80 16.24 -0.94
N ARG A 324 -16.81 16.14 -1.80
CA ARG A 324 -16.71 16.35 -3.24
C ARG A 324 -17.78 17.36 -3.63
N ASN A 325 -17.36 18.47 -4.24
CA ASN A 325 -18.25 19.58 -4.61
C ASN A 325 -19.06 20.16 -3.43
N GLY A 326 -18.49 20.16 -2.22
CA GLY A 326 -19.16 20.64 -1.00
C GLY A 326 -20.15 19.65 -0.39
N GLU A 327 -20.28 18.45 -0.94
CA GLU A 327 -21.11 17.38 -0.40
C GLU A 327 -20.25 16.28 0.22
N ARG A 328 -20.67 15.75 1.37
CA ARG A 328 -19.99 14.61 2.02
C ARG A 328 -20.02 13.40 1.10
N VAL A 329 -18.87 12.77 0.93
CA VAL A 329 -18.77 11.51 0.18
C VAL A 329 -19.40 10.41 1.02
N ASN A 330 -20.37 9.69 0.44
CA ASN A 330 -20.98 8.51 1.05
C ASN A 330 -20.60 7.27 0.22
N ALA A 331 -19.90 6.33 0.85
CA ALA A 331 -19.54 5.05 0.30
C ALA A 331 -20.26 3.93 1.06
N ALA A 332 -21.43 3.52 0.54
CA ALA A 332 -22.25 2.42 1.08
C ALA A 332 -22.77 2.64 2.52
N GLY A 333 -23.08 3.88 2.89
CA GLY A 333 -23.63 4.26 4.19
C GLY A 333 -22.57 4.69 5.21
N ARG A 334 -21.38 5.09 4.73
CA ARG A 334 -20.22 5.50 5.51
C ARG A 334 -19.48 6.63 4.80
#